data_AF-A0AAW9QK76-F1
#
_entry.id   AF-A0AAW9QK76-F1
#
_cell.length_a   1.000
_cell.length_b   1.000
_cell.length_c   1.000
_cell.angle_alpha   90.00
_cell.angle_beta   90.00
_cell.angle_gamma   90.00
#
_symmetry.space_group_name_H-M   'P 1'
#
loop_
_entity.id
_entity.type
_entity.pdbx_description
1 polymer ?
#
loop_
_entity_poly.entity_id
_entity_poly.type
_entity_poly.pdbx_seq_one_letter_code
_entity_poly.pdbx_strand_id
1 'polypeptide(L)'
;MHESEHGDAVSGRRGAGRGAQSPRPSTRAEEVDELERAQRIANACVKPEDIDWLSKGFNAFLASGGRLPLERCLKLPTNERALRRALRDRWLRHAWAHLDDEPSPWRRSELLAAEIRRFESRKWARWSTLDQPPDGSSSLEAALFEAFRAHGRVPATAMQLHNIAGFKSTKERPDGPLRAPETV
;
A
#
# COMPACT_ATOMS: atom_id res chain seq x y z
N MET A 1 -31.84 33.12 70.50
CA MET A 1 -31.70 33.73 69.16
C MET A 1 -30.35 33.31 68.64
N HIS A 2 -30.37 32.68 67.47
CA HIS A 2 -29.21 32.14 66.77
C HIS A 2 -28.39 33.27 66.16
N GLU A 3 -27.08 33.25 66.37
CA GLU A 3 -26.14 33.79 65.40
C GLU A 3 -25.19 32.65 65.03
N SER A 4 -25.27 32.26 63.76
CA SER A 4 -24.46 31.24 63.10
C SER A 4 -23.66 31.97 62.05
N GLU A 5 -22.34 31.96 62.18
CA GLU A 5 -21.46 32.45 61.13
C GLU A 5 -20.17 31.62 61.10
N HIS A 6 -19.82 31.22 59.88
CA HIS A 6 -18.48 30.92 59.36
C HIS A 6 -17.79 29.70 59.99
N GLY A 7 -17.54 28.58 59.31
CA GLY A 7 -17.19 28.37 57.92
C GLY A 7 -15.95 27.48 57.94
N ASP A 8 -15.89 26.38 57.18
CA ASP A 8 -14.61 25.85 56.71
C ASP A 8 -14.72 24.65 55.76
N ALA A 9 -13.73 24.61 54.87
CA ALA A 9 -13.15 23.44 54.20
C ALA A 9 -14.01 22.63 53.20
N VAL A 10 -14.12 23.18 52.00
CA VAL A 10 -14.22 22.38 50.75
C VAL A 10 -12.93 21.59 50.56
N SER A 11 -12.96 20.29 50.84
CA SER A 11 -11.87 19.37 50.54
C SER A 11 -12.00 18.84 49.11
N GLY A 12 -11.23 19.43 48.20
CA GLY A 12 -11.15 19.05 46.79
C GLY A 12 -10.56 17.66 46.61
N ARG A 13 -11.38 16.73 46.08
CA ARG A 13 -10.92 15.42 45.61
C ARG A 13 -10.01 15.61 44.39
N ARG A 14 -8.74 15.22 44.52
CA ARG A 14 -7.81 15.06 43.40
C ARG A 14 -8.25 13.86 42.56
N GLY A 15 -9.01 14.11 41.50
CA GLY A 15 -9.19 13.16 40.41
C GLY A 15 -7.90 13.06 39.61
N ALA A 16 -7.17 11.95 39.77
CA ALA A 16 -6.09 11.58 38.88
C ALA A 16 -6.68 11.34 37.48
N GLY A 17 -6.58 12.35 36.62
CA GLY A 17 -6.86 12.22 35.20
C GLY A 17 -5.92 11.18 34.61
N ARG A 18 -6.41 9.94 34.47
CA ARG A 18 -5.86 9.00 33.50
C ARG A 18 -6.01 9.68 32.16
N GLY A 19 -4.91 10.19 31.63
CA GLY A 19 -4.82 10.64 30.26
C GLY A 19 -5.29 9.49 29.38
N ALA A 20 -6.52 9.59 28.89
CA ALA A 20 -7.00 8.81 27.79
C ALA A 20 -6.04 9.14 26.63
N GLN A 21 -5.04 8.29 26.45
CA GLN A 21 -4.29 8.24 25.22
C GLN A 21 -5.33 7.89 24.17
N SER A 22 -5.88 8.93 23.54
CA SER A 22 -6.62 8.77 22.29
C SER A 22 -5.74 7.90 21.40
N PRO A 23 -6.25 6.79 20.86
CA PRO A 23 -5.48 5.99 19.92
C PRO A 23 -5.04 6.93 18.83
N ARG A 24 -3.72 7.13 18.71
CA ARG A 24 -3.16 7.83 17.56
C ARG A 24 -3.78 7.15 16.34
N PRO A 25 -4.41 7.88 15.40
CA PRO A 25 -4.79 7.27 14.15
C PRO A 25 -3.52 6.67 13.59
N SER A 26 -3.45 5.34 13.59
CA SER A 26 -2.39 4.61 12.91
C SER A 26 -2.56 5.00 11.46
N THR A 27 -1.82 6.02 11.03
CA THR A 27 -1.66 6.38 9.63
C THR A 27 -0.87 5.24 9.01
N ARG A 28 -1.57 4.13 8.79
CA ARG A 28 -1.35 3.14 7.72
C ARG A 28 -1.65 3.83 6.38
N ALA A 29 -1.19 5.08 6.26
CA ALA A 29 -1.32 5.97 5.15
C ALA A 29 -0.35 5.45 4.12
N GLU A 30 -0.90 4.72 3.17
CA GLU A 30 -0.43 4.64 1.80
C GLU A 30 1.08 4.43 1.71
N GLU A 31 1.52 3.15 1.81
CA GLU A 31 2.75 2.73 1.14
C GLU A 31 2.54 2.96 -0.38
N VAL A 32 2.64 4.23 -0.80
CA VAL A 32 2.67 4.61 -2.21
C VAL A 32 3.95 4.01 -2.75
N ASP A 33 3.80 3.02 -3.61
CA ASP A 33 4.87 2.34 -4.33
C ASP A 33 5.85 3.39 -4.87
N GLU A 34 7.11 3.34 -4.42
CA GLU A 34 8.14 4.30 -4.80
C GLU A 34 8.32 4.40 -6.32
N LEU A 35 7.99 3.32 -7.06
CA LEU A 35 7.97 3.34 -8.52
C LEU A 35 6.86 4.24 -9.08
N GLU A 36 5.70 4.31 -8.44
CA GLU A 36 4.64 5.24 -8.86
C GLU A 36 5.01 6.68 -8.58
N ARG A 37 5.67 6.96 -7.45
CA ARG A 37 6.22 8.30 -7.18
C ARG A 37 7.21 8.69 -8.28
N ALA A 38 8.16 7.81 -8.59
CA ALA A 38 9.14 8.04 -9.65
C ALA A 38 8.48 8.28 -11.01
N GLN A 39 7.50 7.46 -11.41
CA GLN A 39 6.77 7.65 -12.67
C GLN A 39 6.00 8.96 -12.71
N ARG A 40 5.39 9.34 -11.59
CA ARG A 40 4.64 10.59 -11.48
C ARG A 40 5.55 11.80 -11.64
N ILE A 41 6.71 11.80 -10.99
CA ILE A 41 7.76 12.83 -11.14
C ILE A 41 8.26 12.87 -12.58
N ALA A 42 8.52 11.71 -13.21
CA ALA A 42 8.97 11.63 -14.59
C ALA A 42 7.94 12.24 -15.57
N ASN A 43 6.65 12.16 -15.25
CA ASN A 43 5.56 12.78 -16.00
C ASN A 43 5.30 14.26 -15.62
N ALA A 44 6.22 14.90 -14.89
CA ALA A 44 6.11 16.27 -14.39
C ALA A 44 4.91 16.55 -13.46
N CYS A 45 4.30 15.52 -12.88
CA CYS A 45 3.17 15.62 -11.96
C CYS A 45 3.63 15.58 -10.50
N VAL A 46 4.43 16.56 -10.06
CA VAL A 46 5.09 16.52 -8.75
C VAL A 46 4.16 16.98 -7.63
N LYS A 47 4.02 16.16 -6.57
CA LYS A 47 3.32 16.56 -5.33
C LYS A 47 4.31 16.98 -4.23
N PRO A 48 3.88 17.74 -3.22
CA PRO A 48 4.77 18.16 -2.11
C PRO A 48 5.45 16.97 -1.40
N GLU A 49 4.74 15.86 -1.20
CA GLU A 49 5.29 14.65 -0.59
C GLU A 49 6.35 13.95 -1.45
N ASP A 50 6.36 14.19 -2.76
CA ASP A 50 7.37 13.65 -3.67
C ASP A 50 8.69 14.42 -3.53
N ILE A 51 8.63 15.73 -3.26
CA ILE A 51 9.81 16.56 -2.96
C ILE A 51 10.47 16.15 -1.65
N ASP A 52 9.69 15.89 -0.60
CA ASP A 52 10.22 15.40 0.69
C ASP A 52 10.90 14.03 0.51
N TRP A 53 10.28 13.13 -0.25
CA TRP A 53 10.86 11.82 -0.59
C TRP A 53 12.18 11.95 -1.37
N LEU A 54 12.22 12.78 -2.42
CA LEU A 54 13.45 13.06 -3.17
C LEU A 54 14.54 13.66 -2.27
N SER A 55 14.19 14.65 -1.45
CA SER A 55 15.14 15.31 -0.55
C SER A 55 15.77 14.32 0.42
N LYS A 56 14.97 13.41 1.00
CA LYS A 56 15.46 12.33 1.86
C LYS A 56 16.40 11.39 1.12
N GLY A 57 16.05 11.01 -0.11
CA GLY A 57 16.89 10.14 -0.95
C GLY A 57 18.24 10.77 -1.28
N PHE A 58 18.24 12.02 -1.76
CA PHE A 58 19.48 12.75 -2.07
C PHE A 58 20.32 13.01 -0.81
N ASN A 59 19.70 13.34 0.32
CA ASN A 59 20.41 13.49 1.60
C ASN A 59 21.10 12.18 2.01
N ALA A 60 20.43 11.04 1.89
CA ALA A 60 21.03 9.74 2.19
C ALA A 60 22.19 9.39 1.22
N PHE A 61 22.03 9.70 -0.06
CA PHE A 61 23.08 9.53 -1.07
C PHE A 61 24.34 10.34 -0.71
N LEU A 62 24.15 11.63 -0.43
CA LEU A 62 25.23 12.55 -0.06
C LEU A 62 25.88 12.18 1.28
N ALA A 63 25.08 11.83 2.30
CA ALA A 63 25.58 11.39 3.60
C ALA A 63 26.42 10.10 3.51
N SER A 64 26.15 9.25 2.51
CA SER A 64 26.96 8.05 2.24
C SER A 64 28.26 8.34 1.46
N GLY A 65 28.50 9.59 1.06
CA GLY A 65 29.59 9.96 0.16
C GLY A 65 29.45 9.32 -1.22
N GLY A 66 28.22 9.11 -1.69
CA GLY A 66 27.93 8.44 -2.97
C GLY A 66 28.18 6.93 -3.00
N ARG A 67 28.49 6.30 -1.85
CA ARG A 67 28.74 4.85 -1.77
C ARG A 67 27.46 4.03 -1.95
N LEU A 68 26.31 4.57 -1.56
CA LEU A 68 25.02 3.96 -1.82
C LEU A 68 24.47 4.49 -3.16
N PRO A 69 24.02 3.62 -4.07
CA PRO A 69 23.39 4.07 -5.31
C PRO A 69 22.05 4.74 -5.01
N LEU A 70 21.70 5.77 -5.81
CA LEU A 70 20.54 6.63 -5.57
C LEU A 70 19.22 5.83 -5.58
N GLU A 71 19.12 4.78 -6.38
CA GLU A 71 17.99 3.85 -6.42
C GLU A 71 17.75 3.23 -5.05
N ARG A 72 18.81 2.84 -4.33
CA ARG A 72 18.66 2.30 -2.96
C ARG A 72 18.22 3.37 -1.98
N CYS A 73 18.76 4.59 -2.09
CA CYS A 73 18.37 5.71 -1.25
C CYS A 73 16.90 6.12 -1.45
N LEU A 74 16.40 5.98 -2.69
CA LEU A 74 15.00 6.22 -3.06
C LEU A 74 14.11 4.97 -2.93
N LYS A 75 14.67 3.83 -2.51
CA LYS A 75 13.98 2.53 -2.43
C LYS A 75 13.39 2.04 -3.76
N LEU A 76 13.96 2.48 -4.88
CA LEU A 76 13.62 2.01 -6.21
C LEU A 76 14.20 0.60 -6.47
N PRO A 77 13.60 -0.17 -7.39
CA PRO A 77 14.16 -1.44 -7.83
C PRO A 77 15.58 -1.29 -8.37
N THR A 78 16.52 -2.09 -7.85
CA THR A 78 17.95 -1.98 -8.16
C THR A 78 18.43 -2.91 -9.28
N ASN A 79 17.56 -3.77 -9.80
CA ASN A 79 17.88 -4.68 -10.89
C ASN A 79 16.68 -4.86 -11.81
N GLU A 80 16.95 -5.28 -13.05
CA GLU A 80 15.95 -5.42 -14.12
C GLU A 80 14.79 -6.34 -13.72
N ARG A 81 15.08 -7.46 -13.04
CA ARG A 81 14.05 -8.40 -12.58
C ARG A 81 13.10 -7.76 -11.56
N ALA A 82 13.65 -7.02 -10.61
CA ALA A 82 12.86 -6.28 -9.61
C ALA A 82 12.04 -5.17 -10.27
N LEU A 83 12.63 -4.44 -11.23
CA LEU A 83 11.94 -3.39 -11.98
C LEU A 83 10.76 -3.96 -12.79
N ARG A 84 10.99 -5.03 -13.57
CA ARG A 84 9.94 -5.74 -14.31
C ARG A 84 8.81 -6.19 -13.41
N ARG A 85 9.13 -6.73 -12.23
CA ARG A 85 8.13 -7.14 -11.23
C ARG A 85 7.33 -5.94 -10.71
N ALA A 86 7.98 -4.84 -10.35
CA ALA A 86 7.32 -3.66 -9.84
C ALA A 86 6.43 -3.00 -10.92
N LEU A 87 6.88 -2.95 -12.18
CA LEU A 87 6.07 -2.49 -13.31
C LEU A 87 4.83 -3.37 -13.50
N ARG A 88 4.98 -4.70 -13.46
CA ARG A 88 3.83 -5.63 -13.47
C ARG A 88 2.86 -5.33 -12.34
N ASP A 89 3.36 -5.23 -11.10
CA ASP A 89 2.51 -5.03 -9.92
C ASP A 89 1.77 -3.68 -9.98
N ARG A 90 2.40 -2.62 -10.51
CA ARG A 90 1.74 -1.35 -10.84
C ARG A 90 0.58 -1.52 -11.83
N TRP A 91 0.82 -2.18 -12.96
CA TRP A 91 -0.23 -2.37 -13.97
C TRP A 91 -1.37 -3.27 -13.47
N LEU A 92 -1.08 -4.23 -12.60
CA LEU A 92 -2.10 -5.02 -11.92
C LEU A 92 -2.94 -4.20 -10.94
N ARG A 93 -2.35 -3.21 -10.26
CA ARG A 93 -3.11 -2.25 -9.43
C ARG A 93 -4.03 -1.38 -10.29
N HIS A 94 -3.55 -0.91 -11.45
CA HIS A 94 -4.39 -0.22 -12.43
C HIS A 94 -5.55 -1.11 -12.93
N ALA A 95 -5.27 -2.35 -13.32
CA ALA A 95 -6.28 -3.32 -13.74
C ALA A 95 -7.30 -3.57 -12.62
N TRP A 96 -6.84 -3.73 -11.38
CA TRP A 96 -7.70 -3.91 -10.21
C TRP A 96 -8.65 -2.72 -10.01
N ALA A 97 -8.15 -1.48 -10.17
CA ALA A 97 -8.95 -0.26 -10.03
C ALA A 97 -10.01 -0.08 -11.14
N HIS A 98 -9.88 -0.76 -12.28
CA HIS A 98 -10.85 -0.72 -13.38
C HIS A 98 -11.94 -1.79 -13.29
N LEU A 99 -11.90 -2.65 -12.27
CA LEU A 99 -13.02 -3.53 -11.96
C LEU A 99 -14.01 -2.72 -11.13
N ASP A 100 -15.23 -2.58 -11.63
CA ASP A 100 -16.34 -1.76 -11.10
C ASP A 100 -16.54 -1.84 -9.57
N ASP A 101 -17.40 -0.98 -9.03
CA ASP A 101 -17.75 -0.83 -7.59
C ASP A 101 -18.45 -2.06 -6.97
N GLU A 102 -17.80 -3.20 -7.07
CA GLU A 102 -18.11 -4.42 -6.35
C GLU A 102 -17.82 -4.24 -4.86
N PRO A 103 -18.68 -4.77 -3.98
CA PRO A 103 -18.74 -4.33 -2.58
C PRO A 103 -17.58 -4.83 -1.69
N SER A 104 -16.68 -5.70 -2.17
CA SER A 104 -15.54 -6.15 -1.35
C SER A 104 -14.20 -6.22 -2.10
N PRO A 105 -13.08 -5.81 -1.46
CA PRO A 105 -11.74 -5.91 -2.05
C PRO A 105 -11.31 -7.35 -2.40
N TRP A 106 -11.78 -8.34 -1.65
CA TRP A 106 -11.52 -9.74 -1.96
C TRP A 106 -12.23 -10.16 -3.25
N ARG A 107 -13.53 -9.86 -3.38
CA ARG A 107 -14.30 -10.18 -4.58
C ARG A 107 -13.70 -9.56 -5.84
N ARG A 108 -13.27 -8.29 -5.75
CA ARG A 108 -12.56 -7.62 -6.85
C ARG A 108 -11.27 -8.35 -7.24
N SER A 109 -10.54 -8.90 -6.28
CA SER A 109 -9.33 -9.70 -6.54
C SER A 109 -9.63 -11.07 -7.18
N GLU A 110 -10.77 -11.68 -6.86
CA GLU A 110 -11.25 -12.89 -7.54
C GLU A 110 -11.64 -12.61 -8.99
N LEU A 111 -12.34 -11.51 -9.24
CA LEU A 111 -12.69 -11.06 -10.59
C LEU A 111 -11.44 -10.78 -11.42
N LEU A 112 -10.46 -10.06 -10.86
CA LEU A 112 -9.18 -9.84 -11.55
C LEU A 112 -8.48 -11.16 -11.88
N ALA A 113 -8.50 -12.13 -10.96
CA ALA A 113 -7.91 -13.45 -11.21
C ALA A 113 -8.61 -14.16 -12.38
N ALA A 114 -9.93 -14.05 -12.49
CA ALA A 114 -10.69 -14.61 -13.61
C ALA A 114 -10.36 -13.91 -14.94
N GLU A 115 -10.29 -12.58 -14.94
CA GLU A 115 -9.96 -11.78 -16.12
C GLU A 115 -8.52 -12.00 -16.60
N ILE A 116 -7.55 -12.13 -15.69
CA ILE A 116 -6.17 -12.49 -16.05
C ILE A 116 -6.13 -13.82 -16.80
N ARG A 117 -6.79 -14.87 -16.28
CA ARG A 117 -6.83 -16.19 -16.93
C ARG A 117 -7.53 -16.12 -18.30
N ARG A 118 -8.61 -15.35 -18.39
CA ARG A 118 -9.35 -15.14 -19.65
C ARG A 118 -8.49 -14.40 -20.68
N PHE A 119 -7.80 -13.35 -20.27
CA PHE A 119 -6.90 -12.57 -21.11
C PHE A 119 -5.72 -13.41 -21.61
N GLU A 120 -5.06 -14.13 -20.71
CA GLU A 120 -3.95 -15.02 -21.02
C GLU A 120 -4.34 -16.08 -22.05
N SER A 121 -5.46 -16.76 -21.84
CA SER A 121 -5.92 -17.85 -22.72
C SER A 121 -6.45 -17.37 -24.08
N ARG A 122 -7.10 -16.21 -24.15
CA ARG A 122 -7.82 -15.77 -25.37
C ARG A 122 -7.09 -14.70 -26.18
N LYS A 123 -6.33 -13.83 -25.52
CA LYS A 123 -5.79 -12.60 -26.14
C LYS A 123 -4.27 -12.62 -26.18
N TRP A 124 -3.63 -13.02 -25.08
CA TRP A 124 -2.18 -12.83 -24.91
C TRP A 124 -1.35 -13.48 -26.02
N ALA A 125 -1.68 -14.70 -26.46
CA ALA A 125 -0.95 -15.37 -27.54
C ALA A 125 -0.90 -14.56 -28.85
N ARG A 126 -1.94 -13.75 -29.14
CA ARG A 126 -2.01 -12.89 -30.33
C ARG A 126 -1.45 -11.49 -30.06
N TRP A 127 -1.45 -11.05 -28.81
CA TRP A 127 -1.07 -9.69 -28.42
C TRP A 127 0.40 -9.60 -28.01
N SER A 128 1.07 -10.71 -27.67
CA SER A 128 2.42 -10.74 -27.11
C SER A 128 3.51 -10.15 -28.03
N THR A 129 3.27 -10.13 -29.35
CA THR A 129 4.18 -9.55 -30.34
C THR A 129 3.88 -8.09 -30.67
N LEU A 130 2.80 -7.53 -30.13
CA LEU A 130 2.43 -6.14 -30.36
C LEU A 130 3.20 -5.21 -29.42
N ASP A 131 3.54 -4.02 -29.89
CA ASP A 131 4.18 -2.99 -29.06
C ASP A 131 3.20 -2.21 -28.19
N GLN A 132 1.93 -2.17 -28.60
CA GLN A 132 0.85 -1.48 -27.90
C GLN A 132 -0.41 -2.36 -27.90
N PRO A 133 -1.30 -2.19 -26.91
CA PRO A 133 -2.58 -2.87 -26.93
C PRO A 133 -3.39 -2.42 -28.16
N PRO A 134 -4.19 -3.30 -28.80
CA PRO A 134 -4.98 -2.91 -29.97
C PRO A 134 -5.95 -1.77 -29.70
N ASP A 135 -6.22 -0.97 -30.74
CA ASP A 135 -7.22 0.08 -30.72
C ASP A 135 -8.60 -0.47 -30.29
N GLY A 136 -9.28 0.26 -29.40
CA GLY A 136 -10.57 -0.16 -28.85
C GLY A 136 -10.49 -1.18 -27.71
N SER A 137 -9.29 -1.57 -27.26
CA SER A 137 -9.12 -2.32 -26.02
C SER A 137 -9.65 -1.53 -24.82
N SER A 138 -10.26 -2.23 -23.85
CA SER A 138 -10.72 -1.57 -22.63
C SER A 138 -9.53 -1.17 -21.74
N SER A 139 -9.72 -0.21 -20.83
CA SER A 139 -8.66 0.19 -19.89
C SER A 139 -8.14 -0.97 -19.05
N LEU A 140 -9.02 -1.91 -18.68
CA LEU A 140 -8.65 -3.17 -18.02
C LEU A 140 -7.71 -4.01 -18.90
N GLU A 141 -8.05 -4.19 -20.17
CA GLU A 141 -7.26 -4.99 -21.11
C GLU A 141 -5.92 -4.35 -21.45
N ALA A 142 -5.89 -3.03 -21.61
CA ALA A 142 -4.65 -2.27 -21.78
C ALA A 142 -3.73 -2.45 -20.56
N ALA A 143 -4.28 -2.35 -19.35
CA ALA A 143 -3.50 -2.58 -18.12
C ALA A 143 -2.99 -4.03 -18.02
N LEU A 144 -3.80 -5.03 -18.39
CA LEU A 144 -3.38 -6.43 -18.43
C LEU A 144 -2.28 -6.66 -19.48
N PHE A 145 -2.41 -6.08 -20.68
CA PHE A 145 -1.38 -6.14 -21.72
C PHE A 145 -0.04 -5.65 -21.19
N GLU A 146 -0.03 -4.48 -20.55
CA GLU A 146 1.19 -3.90 -19.99
C GLU A 146 1.77 -4.74 -18.84
N ALA A 147 0.90 -5.35 -18.00
CA ALA A 147 1.36 -6.25 -16.95
C ALA A 147 2.07 -7.50 -17.51
N PHE A 148 1.53 -8.09 -18.58
CA PHE A 148 2.14 -9.25 -19.25
C PHE A 148 3.43 -8.88 -20.00
N ARG A 149 3.49 -7.72 -20.67
CA ARG A 149 4.73 -7.22 -21.30
C ARG A 149 5.81 -6.91 -20.27
N ALA A 150 5.46 -6.32 -19.14
CA ALA A 150 6.42 -5.98 -18.09
C ALA A 150 7.09 -7.23 -17.50
N HIS A 151 6.34 -8.32 -17.32
CA HIS A 151 6.86 -9.55 -16.74
C HIS A 151 6.10 -10.77 -17.26
N GLY A 152 6.79 -11.69 -17.96
CA GLY A 152 6.18 -12.86 -18.63
C GLY A 152 5.46 -13.86 -17.71
N ARG A 153 5.48 -13.65 -16.39
CA ARG A 153 4.63 -14.38 -15.44
C ARG A 153 3.78 -13.41 -14.62
N VAL A 154 2.47 -13.47 -14.83
CA VAL A 154 1.46 -12.70 -14.11
C VAL A 154 0.79 -13.59 -13.05
N PRO A 155 0.66 -13.14 -11.79
CA PRO A 155 -0.05 -13.89 -10.76
C PRO A 155 -1.54 -13.97 -11.10
N ALA A 156 -2.08 -15.18 -11.08
CA ALA A 156 -3.49 -15.44 -11.39
C ALA A 156 -4.29 -15.94 -10.18
N THR A 157 -3.77 -15.75 -8.96
CA THR A 157 -4.47 -16.11 -7.72
C THR A 157 -5.04 -14.87 -7.05
N ALA A 158 -6.29 -14.95 -6.55
CA ALA A 158 -6.95 -13.84 -5.87
C ALA A 158 -6.12 -13.34 -4.67
N MET A 159 -5.51 -14.26 -3.91
CA MET A 159 -4.64 -13.94 -2.78
C MET A 159 -3.45 -13.05 -3.18
N GLN A 160 -2.73 -13.39 -4.26
CA GLN A 160 -1.58 -12.59 -4.70
C GLN A 160 -2.03 -11.23 -5.19
N LEU A 161 -3.14 -11.17 -5.93
CA LEU A 161 -3.68 -9.93 -6.47
C LEU A 161 -4.20 -9.00 -5.36
N HIS A 162 -4.82 -9.57 -4.32
CA HIS A 162 -5.26 -8.85 -3.14
C HIS A 162 -4.09 -8.21 -2.39
N ASN A 163 -3.00 -8.98 -2.19
CA ASN A 163 -1.77 -8.45 -1.60
C ASN A 163 -1.14 -7.35 -2.46
N ILE A 164 -1.14 -7.52 -3.79
CA ILE A 164 -0.63 -6.50 -4.73
C ILE A 164 -1.48 -5.24 -4.68
N ALA A 165 -2.80 -5.35 -4.55
CA ALA A 165 -3.72 -4.21 -4.43
C ALA A 165 -3.55 -3.39 -3.13
N GLY A 166 -2.62 -3.77 -2.24
CA GLY A 166 -2.34 -3.06 -0.99
C GLY A 166 -3.03 -3.66 0.24
N PHE A 167 -3.81 -4.71 0.06
CA PHE A 167 -4.46 -5.43 1.16
C PHE A 167 -3.58 -6.61 1.58
N LYS A 168 -2.56 -6.33 2.41
CA LYS A 168 -1.83 -7.42 3.06
C LYS A 168 -2.81 -8.13 4.00
N SER A 169 -3.04 -9.42 3.80
CA SER A 169 -3.75 -10.26 4.78
C SER A 169 -3.02 -10.17 6.11
N THR A 170 -3.51 -9.30 6.99
CA THR A 170 -3.06 -9.22 8.37
C THR A 170 -3.41 -10.57 8.98
N LYS A 171 -2.43 -11.47 9.06
CA LYS A 171 -2.52 -12.68 9.87
C LYS A 171 -2.45 -12.20 11.32
N GLU A 172 -3.54 -11.60 11.81
CA GLU A 172 -3.72 -11.37 13.23
C GLU A 172 -3.63 -12.75 13.88
N ARG A 173 -2.50 -13.02 14.53
CA ARG A 173 -2.47 -14.07 15.54
C ARG A 173 -3.50 -13.62 16.57
N PRO A 174 -4.55 -14.41 16.87
CA PRO A 174 -5.31 -14.14 18.07
C PRO A 174 -4.31 -14.23 19.22
N ASP A 175 -4.12 -13.13 19.94
CA ASP A 175 -3.50 -13.14 21.26
C ASP A 175 -4.32 -14.12 22.10
N GLY A 176 -3.87 -15.37 22.14
CA GLY A 176 -4.37 -16.37 23.05
C GLY A 176 -4.15 -15.83 24.47
N PRO A 177 -5.15 -15.90 25.36
CA PRO A 177 -5.01 -15.34 26.69
C PRO A 177 -3.84 -16.00 27.42
N LEU A 178 -2.98 -15.18 28.03
CA LEU A 178 -1.98 -15.63 29.00
C LEU A 178 -2.68 -16.46 30.08
N ARG A 179 -2.42 -17.76 30.10
CA ARG A 179 -2.72 -18.61 31.26
C ARG A 179 -1.89 -18.09 32.43
N ALA A 180 -2.56 -17.62 33.48
CA ALA A 180 -1.93 -17.30 34.75
C ALA A 180 -1.35 -18.57 35.40
N PRO A 181 -0.23 -18.48 36.14
CA PRO A 181 0.34 -19.62 36.85
C PRO A 181 -0.55 -20.02 38.02
N GLU A 182 -0.86 -21.32 38.10
CA GLU A 182 -1.45 -21.94 39.29
C GLU A 182 -0.43 -21.87 40.42
N THR A 183 -0.78 -21.13 41.48
CA THR A 183 -0.09 -21.18 42.77
C THR A 183 -0.29 -22.54 43.42
N VAL A 184 0.82 -23.18 43.77
CA VAL A 184 0.92 -24.34 44.67
C VAL A 184 0.86 -23.87 46.12
#